data_AF-A0A3N1XK95-F1
#
_entry.id   AF-A0A3N1XK95-F1
#
_cell.length_a   1.000
_cell.length_b   1.000
_cell.length_c   1.000
_cell.angle_alpha   90.00
_cell.angle_beta   90.00
_cell.angle_gamma   90.00
#
_symmetry.space_group_name_H-M   'P 1'
#
loop_
_entity.id
_entity.type
_entity.pdbx_description
1 polymer ?
#
loop_
_entity_poly.entity_id
_entity_poly.type
_entity_poly.pdbx_seq_one_letter_code
_entity_poly.pdbx_strand_id
1 'polypeptide(L)'
;MKFYHECSGNGMCSGYNCEQLRIQLSKISPIVLDDGSSFIFTNRLSSYEPDSEKKNTHPTVEQLYIISKRLLYFGRPLCPMLIWATKDGKPALVKVKPGHKKPVKIIKSPSLSCLAYGIYVIDK
;
A
#
# COMPACT_ATOMS: atom_id res chain seq x y z
N MET A 1 -18.57 -3.91 -9.08
CA MET A 1 -17.17 -4.33 -9.26
C MET A 1 -16.78 -5.17 -8.03
N LYS A 2 -16.74 -6.50 -8.15
CA LYS A 2 -16.42 -7.39 -7.01
C LYS A 2 -14.89 -7.47 -6.90
N PHE A 3 -14.32 -6.93 -5.82
CA PHE A 3 -12.90 -7.12 -5.51
C PHE A 3 -12.72 -8.56 -5.03
N TYR A 4 -12.06 -9.38 -5.85
CA TYR A 4 -11.88 -10.81 -5.63
C TYR A 4 -11.29 -11.12 -4.24
N HIS A 5 -12.05 -11.87 -3.45
CA HIS A 5 -11.49 -12.84 -2.50
C HIS A 5 -10.96 -14.01 -3.32
N GLU A 6 -9.65 -14.10 -3.49
CA GLU A 6 -8.99 -15.34 -3.92
C GLU A 6 -7.95 -15.72 -2.87
N CYS A 7 -8.43 -16.44 -1.86
CA CYS A 7 -7.60 -17.32 -1.04
C CYS A 7 -7.25 -18.53 -1.91
N SER A 8 -6.02 -18.63 -2.40
CA SER A 8 -5.62 -19.74 -3.28
C SER A 8 -5.26 -21.01 -2.49
N GLY A 9 -6.02 -22.08 -2.71
CA GLY A 9 -5.53 -23.44 -2.97
C GLY A 9 -4.89 -24.29 -1.87
N ASN A 10 -4.18 -23.70 -0.89
CA ASN A 10 -3.45 -24.46 0.14
C ASN A 10 -3.91 -24.18 1.58
N GLY A 11 -5.13 -23.66 1.76
CA GLY A 11 -5.85 -23.76 3.03
C GLY A 11 -5.23 -23.13 4.29
N MET A 12 -4.08 -22.46 4.23
CA MET A 12 -3.49 -21.75 5.37
C MET A 12 -3.85 -20.26 5.35
N CYS A 13 -5.13 -19.96 5.55
CA CYS A 13 -5.53 -18.69 6.17
C CYS A 13 -5.46 -18.88 7.69
N SER A 14 -4.25 -18.90 8.24
CA SER A 14 -4.00 -18.98 9.68
C SER A 14 -4.49 -17.68 10.36
N GLY A 15 -5.75 -17.69 10.79
CA GLY A 15 -6.23 -17.01 12.01
C GLY A 15 -6.39 -15.49 12.05
N TYR A 16 -6.05 -14.74 11.00
CA TYR A 16 -6.25 -13.28 10.99
C TYR A 16 -6.91 -12.81 9.70
N ASN A 17 -7.99 -12.04 9.84
CA ASN A 17 -8.64 -11.39 8.70
C ASN A 17 -7.66 -10.36 8.10
N CYS A 18 -7.42 -10.41 6.79
CA CYS A 18 -6.58 -9.44 6.06
C CYS A 18 -6.91 -7.98 6.41
N GLU A 19 -8.20 -7.69 6.59
CA GLU A 19 -8.69 -6.38 7.01
C GLU A 19 -8.19 -5.99 8.39
N GLN A 20 -8.20 -6.92 9.36
CA GLN A 20 -7.69 -6.66 10.72
C GLN A 20 -6.21 -6.29 10.68
N LEU A 21 -5.37 -7.01 9.93
CA LEU A 21 -3.95 -6.67 9.82
C LEU A 21 -3.74 -5.26 9.23
N ARG A 22 -4.54 -4.87 8.24
CA ARG A 22 -4.49 -3.51 7.67
C ARG A 22 -4.95 -2.47 8.69
N ILE A 23 -6.03 -2.72 9.42
CA ILE A 23 -6.52 -1.84 10.50
C ILE A 23 -5.41 -1.66 11.53
N GLN A 24 -4.79 -2.75 11.99
CA GLN A 24 -3.74 -2.69 13.00
C GLN A 24 -2.50 -1.92 12.51
N LEU A 25 -2.07 -2.13 11.25
CA LEU A 25 -0.96 -1.36 10.68
C LEU A 25 -1.29 0.13 10.59
N SER A 26 -2.53 0.48 10.22
CA SER A 26 -2.95 1.88 10.13
C SER A 26 -2.95 2.60 11.48
N LYS A 27 -3.24 1.89 12.57
CA LYS A 27 -3.22 2.44 13.94
C LYS A 27 -1.82 2.76 14.46
N ILE A 28 -0.79 2.09 13.95
CA ILE A 28 0.61 2.32 14.35
C ILE A 28 1.37 3.21 13.38
N SER A 29 0.70 3.77 12.37
CA SER A 29 1.29 4.78 11.49
C SER A 29 1.49 6.11 12.24
N PRO A 30 2.55 6.89 11.96
CA PRO A 30 3.52 6.69 10.89
C PRO A 30 4.58 5.62 11.20
N ILE A 31 4.98 4.87 10.19
CA ILE A 31 6.01 3.83 10.29
C ILE A 31 7.33 4.39 9.77
N VAL A 32 8.36 4.34 10.61
CA VAL A 32 9.71 4.81 10.28
C VAL A 32 10.44 3.74 9.46
N LEU A 33 11.07 4.18 8.36
CA LEU A 33 11.90 3.40 7.46
C LEU A 33 13.38 3.46 7.90
N ASP A 34 14.22 2.58 7.36
CA ASP A 34 15.63 2.47 7.74
C ASP A 34 16.47 3.70 7.37
N ASP A 35 16.05 4.46 6.35
CA ASP A 35 16.65 5.74 5.96
C ASP A 35 16.16 6.92 6.81
N GLY A 36 15.34 6.64 7.84
CA GLY A 36 14.74 7.63 8.72
C GLY A 36 13.60 8.43 8.11
N SER A 37 13.16 8.13 6.88
CA SER A 37 11.89 8.60 6.34
C SER A 37 10.72 7.86 7.02
N SER A 38 9.49 8.31 6.82
CA SER A 38 8.33 7.61 7.37
C SER A 38 7.14 7.65 6.43
N PHE A 39 6.26 6.65 6.56
CA PHE A 39 5.03 6.59 5.77
C PHE A 39 3.81 6.39 6.67
N ILE A 40 2.67 6.89 6.22
CA ILE A 40 1.36 6.70 6.81
C ILE A 40 0.58 5.72 5.93
N PHE A 41 0.03 4.68 6.54
CA PHE A 41 -0.93 3.80 5.90
C PHE A 41 -2.32 4.06 6.49
N THR A 42 -3.30 4.49 5.68
CA THR A 42 -4.60 4.95 6.20
C THR A 42 -5.64 3.84 6.29
N ASN A 43 -5.41 2.68 5.66
CA ASN A 43 -6.41 1.63 5.45
C ASN A 43 -7.75 2.15 4.87
N ARG A 44 -7.72 3.26 4.13
CA ARG A 44 -8.88 3.81 3.43
C ARG A 44 -8.71 3.64 1.93
N LEU A 45 -9.81 3.25 1.29
CA LEU A 45 -9.91 3.21 -0.17
C LEU A 45 -10.36 4.58 -0.67
N SER A 46 -9.62 5.16 -1.60
CA SER A 46 -9.96 6.43 -2.24
C SER A 46 -9.56 6.43 -3.71
N SER A 47 -10.17 7.34 -4.48
CA SER A 47 -9.65 7.74 -5.79
C SER A 47 -8.30 8.46 -5.62
N TYR A 48 -7.60 8.64 -6.73
CA TYR A 48 -6.37 9.43 -6.72
C TYR A 48 -6.70 10.89 -6.39
N GLU A 49 -6.02 11.45 -5.40
CA GLU A 49 -6.07 12.86 -5.07
C GLU A 49 -4.69 13.47 -5.35
N PRO A 50 -4.58 14.55 -6.13
CA PRO A 50 -3.30 15.22 -6.32
C PRO A 50 -2.69 15.68 -4.99
N ASP A 51 -1.37 15.69 -4.94
CA ASP A 51 -0.59 16.22 -3.82
C ASP A 51 -0.59 17.77 -3.85
N SER A 52 -1.76 18.41 -3.75
CA SER A 52 -1.84 19.87 -3.69
C SER A 52 -1.67 20.35 -2.25
N GLU A 53 -0.56 21.04 -1.95
CA GLU A 53 -0.22 21.67 -0.65
C GLU A 53 -0.18 20.74 0.57
N LYS A 54 -0.24 19.42 0.36
CA LYS A 54 -0.23 18.45 1.45
C LYS A 54 1.19 18.28 1.99
N LYS A 55 1.33 18.28 3.33
CA LYS A 55 2.57 17.89 4.03
C LYS A 55 2.99 16.43 3.76
N ASN A 56 2.07 15.61 3.24
CA ASN A 56 2.30 14.21 2.93
C ASN A 56 1.98 13.99 1.45
N THR A 57 2.86 13.29 0.75
CA THR A 57 2.77 13.07 -0.70
C THR A 57 2.54 11.59 -1.02
N HIS A 58 2.03 11.28 -2.20
CA HIS A 58 1.97 9.90 -2.66
C HIS A 58 3.39 9.36 -2.87
N PRO A 59 3.71 8.13 -2.42
CA PRO A 59 5.02 7.54 -2.63
C PRO A 59 5.30 7.37 -4.13
N THR A 60 6.57 7.50 -4.52
CA THR A 60 6.99 7.01 -5.84
C THR A 60 6.91 5.49 -5.90
N VAL A 61 6.89 4.92 -7.11
CA VAL A 61 6.97 3.46 -7.29
C VAL A 61 8.23 2.88 -6.63
N GLU A 62 9.35 3.60 -6.68
CA GLU A 62 10.62 3.23 -6.04
C GLU A 62 10.50 3.24 -4.51
N GLN A 63 9.90 4.28 -3.94
CA GLN A 63 9.61 4.33 -2.50
C GLN A 63 8.68 3.19 -2.08
N LEU A 64 7.68 2.85 -2.91
CA LEU A 64 6.81 1.70 -2.63
C LEU A 64 7.57 0.37 -2.55
N TYR A 65 8.68 0.19 -3.27
CA TYR A 65 9.50 -1.02 -3.12
C TYR A 65 10.11 -1.10 -1.71
N ILE A 66 10.54 0.04 -1.16
CA ILE A 66 11.09 0.12 0.20
C ILE A 66 9.96 -0.10 1.22
N ILE A 67 8.88 0.66 1.10
CA ILE A 67 7.70 0.61 1.98
C ILE A 67 7.11 -0.81 2.00
N SER A 68 7.07 -1.52 0.86
CA SER A 68 6.49 -2.86 0.77
C SER A 68 7.14 -3.89 1.69
N LYS A 69 8.41 -3.68 2.08
CA LYS A 69 9.13 -4.51 3.06
C LYS A 69 8.65 -4.27 4.50
N ARG A 70 8.02 -3.13 4.76
CA ARG A 70 7.49 -2.69 6.06
C ARG A 70 5.97 -2.79 6.16
N LEU A 71 5.29 -3.25 5.11
CA LEU A 71 3.85 -3.58 5.14
C LEU A 71 3.62 -4.94 5.82
N LEU A 72 4.05 -5.03 7.08
CA LEU A 72 3.97 -6.20 7.93
C LEU A 72 3.40 -5.80 9.30
N TYR A 73 2.65 -6.68 9.94
CA TYR A 73 2.22 -6.52 11.33
C TYR A 73 2.58 -7.78 12.13
N PHE A 74 3.32 -7.62 13.23
CA PHE A 74 3.93 -8.75 13.98
C PHE A 74 4.64 -9.78 13.08
N GLY A 75 5.46 -9.29 12.15
CA GLY A 75 6.22 -10.14 11.22
C GLY A 75 5.38 -10.81 10.12
N ARG A 76 4.05 -10.62 10.09
CA ARG A 76 3.17 -11.16 9.05
C ARG A 76 2.93 -10.13 7.95
N PRO A 77 3.13 -10.48 6.66
CA PRO A 77 2.85 -9.56 5.56
C PRO A 77 1.37 -9.25 5.43
N LEU A 78 1.06 -8.00 5.09
CA LEU A 78 -0.28 -7.63 4.69
C LEU A 78 -0.68 -8.34 3.40
N CYS A 79 -1.98 -8.60 3.27
CA CYS A 79 -2.53 -9.20 2.05
C CYS A 79 -2.38 -8.26 0.85
N PRO A 80 -2.24 -8.83 -0.37
CA PRO A 80 -2.14 -8.05 -1.60
C PRO A 80 -3.19 -6.95 -1.72
N MET A 81 -2.78 -5.78 -2.19
CA MET A 81 -3.65 -4.61 -2.29
C MET A 81 -3.24 -3.69 -3.44
N LEU A 82 -4.17 -2.83 -3.83
CA LEU A 82 -3.94 -1.73 -4.77
C LEU A 82 -3.59 -0.49 -3.98
N ILE A 83 -2.57 0.25 -4.43
CA ILE A 83 -2.08 1.46 -3.78
C ILE A 83 -1.85 2.52 -4.86
N TRP A 84 -2.19 3.77 -4.54
CA TRP A 84 -1.83 4.92 -5.37
C TRP A 84 -0.37 5.32 -5.12
N ALA A 85 0.36 5.56 -6.21
CA ALA A 85 1.73 6.02 -6.21
C ALA A 85 1.98 6.97 -7.38
N THR A 86 3.17 7.53 -7.44
CA THR A 86 3.64 8.32 -8.57
C THR A 86 4.73 7.57 -9.34
N LYS A 87 4.71 7.70 -10.66
CA LYS A 87 5.81 7.30 -11.54
C LYS A 87 6.10 8.45 -12.48
N ASP A 88 7.32 8.97 -12.46
CA ASP A 88 7.73 10.12 -13.27
C ASP A 88 6.78 11.32 -13.08
N GLY A 89 6.35 11.57 -11.84
CA GLY A 89 5.40 12.63 -11.47
C GLY A 89 3.94 12.37 -11.88
N LYS A 90 3.63 11.23 -12.49
CA LYS A 90 2.27 10.87 -12.93
C LYS A 90 1.62 9.85 -11.99
N PRO A 91 0.29 9.93 -11.79
CA PRO A 91 -0.44 8.94 -11.00
C PRO A 91 -0.29 7.53 -11.57
N ALA A 92 -0.02 6.56 -10.71
CA ALA A 92 0.12 5.16 -11.07
C ALA A 92 -0.63 4.28 -10.06
N LEU A 93 -1.45 3.37 -10.58
CA LEU A 93 -2.08 2.34 -9.75
C LEU A 93 -1.15 1.13 -9.64
N VAL A 94 -0.85 0.73 -8.41
CA VAL A 94 0.17 -0.27 -8.13
C VAL A 94 -0.42 -1.43 -7.33
N LYS A 95 -0.24 -2.65 -7.81
CA LYS A 95 -0.46 -3.85 -7.00
C LYS A 95 0.75 -4.08 -6.12
N VAL A 96 0.54 -4.02 -4.81
CA VAL A 96 1.55 -4.35 -3.81
C VAL A 96 1.23 -5.73 -3.22
N LYS A 97 2.23 -6.61 -3.21
CA LYS A 97 2.20 -7.96 -2.63
C LYS A 97 3.32 -8.07 -1.59
N PRO A 98 3.09 -7.61 -0.35
CA PRO A 98 4.09 -7.69 0.72
C PRO A 98 4.59 -9.13 0.92
N GLY A 99 5.88 -9.29 1.23
CA GLY A 99 6.52 -10.60 1.40
C GLY A 99 6.93 -11.33 0.11
N HIS A 100 6.56 -10.83 -1.08
CA HIS A 100 7.02 -11.40 -2.35
C HIS A 100 8.38 -10.83 -2.78
N LYS A 101 9.19 -11.62 -3.53
CA LYS A 101 10.48 -11.18 -4.10
C LYS A 101 10.37 -9.94 -5.01
N LYS A 102 9.25 -9.82 -5.74
CA LYS A 102 8.90 -8.65 -6.58
C LYS A 102 7.56 -8.12 -6.10
N PRO A 103 7.55 -7.33 -5.01
CA PRO A 103 6.32 -6.99 -4.30
C PRO A 103 5.50 -5.91 -5.00
N VAL A 104 6.11 -5.10 -5.86
CA VAL A 104 5.48 -3.95 -6.51
C VAL A 104 5.27 -4.24 -8.00
N LYS A 105 4.04 -4.12 -8.48
CA LYS A 105 3.70 -4.25 -9.89
C LYS A 105 2.74 -3.13 -10.30
N ILE A 106 3.17 -2.27 -11.21
CA ILE A 106 2.29 -1.27 -11.83
C ILE A 106 1.23 -2.00 -12.64
N ILE A 107 -0.03 -1.66 -12.42
CA ILE A 107 -1.14 -2.12 -13.24
C ILE A 107 -1.32 -1.10 -14.38
N LYS A 108 -1.51 -1.57 -15.62
CA LYS A 108 -1.85 -0.68 -16.74
C LYS A 108 -3.09 0.14 -16.36
N SER A 109 -2.91 1.46 -16.38
CA SER A 109 -3.77 2.47 -15.77
C SER A 109 -5.27 2.21 -15.97
N PRO A 110 -6.02 1.89 -14.90
CA PRO A 110 -7.44 2.11 -14.90
C PRO A 110 -7.70 3.55 -14.40
N SER A 111 -8.86 4.10 -14.75
CA SER A 111 -9.35 5.44 -14.37
C SER A 111 -8.85 5.96 -13.00
N LEU A 112 -8.55 7.26 -12.89
CA LEU A 112 -8.23 7.92 -11.61
C LEU A 112 -9.34 7.78 -10.54
N SER A 113 -10.55 7.41 -10.97
CA SER A 113 -11.66 7.05 -10.09
C SER A 113 -11.55 5.66 -9.45
N CYS A 114 -10.52 4.88 -9.80
CA CYS A 114 -10.30 3.57 -9.19
C CYS A 114 -9.96 3.70 -7.71
N LEU A 115 -10.62 2.88 -6.90
CA LEU A 115 -10.39 2.84 -5.47
C LEU A 115 -9.13 2.04 -5.17
N ALA A 116 -8.21 2.67 -4.45
CA ALA A 116 -6.97 2.06 -3.97
C ALA A 116 -6.69 2.53 -2.54
N TYR A 117 -5.87 1.78 -1.83
CA TYR A 117 -5.46 2.16 -0.49
C TYR A 117 -4.48 3.34 -0.52
N GLY A 118 -4.65 4.25 0.44
CA GLY A 118 -3.74 5.38 0.65
C GLY A 118 -2.49 4.99 1.42
N ILE A 119 -1.32 5.20 0.81
CA ILE A 119 -0.04 5.35 1.50
C ILE A 119 0.46 6.74 1.19
N TYR A 120 0.97 7.43 2.20
CA TYR A 120 1.58 8.74 2.05
C TYR A 120 2.94 8.76 2.71
N VAL A 121 3.93 9.38 2.08
CA VAL A 121 5.25 9.63 2.68
C VAL A 121 5.25 10.99 3.36
N ILE A 122 5.96 11.09 4.47
CA ILE A 122 6.19 12.35 5.19
C ILE A 122 7.56 12.86 4.77
N ASP A 123 7.59 13.95 4.02
CA ASP A 123 8.83 14.65 3.66
C ASP A 123 9.35 15.41 4.89
N LYS A 124 10.67 15.34 5.12
CA LYS A 124 11.34 16.02 6.24
C LYS A 124 11.58 17.49 5.94
#